data_AF-A0A519CX10-F1
#
_entry.id   AF-A0A519CX10-F1
#
_cell.length_a   1.000
_cell.length_b   1.000
_cell.length_c   1.000
_cell.angle_alpha   90.00
_cell.angle_beta   90.00
_cell.angle_gamma   90.00
#
_symmetry.space_group_name_H-M   'P 1'
#
loop_
_entity.id
_entity.type
_entity.pdbx_description
1 polymer ?
#
loop_
_entity_poly.entity_id
_entity_poly.type
_entity_poly.pdbx_seq_one_letter_code
_entity_poly.pdbx_strand_id
1 'polypeptide(L)'
;DPESGMLAAHPSGACSQLVKSQHGAEVKVRYINANDRTVEGLDLVGQPSFTVQFHPEACPGPNDAAPLFKRFRDIVDSHMGVDL
;
A
#
# COMPACT_ATOMS: atom_id res chain seq x y z
N ASP A 1 14.64 13.50 -0.27
CA ASP A 1 14.23 14.88 -0.55
C ASP A 1 12.93 14.83 -1.36
N PRO A 2 11.83 15.42 -0.88
CA PRO A 2 10.57 15.46 -1.62
C PRO A 2 10.61 16.37 -2.86
N GLU A 3 11.65 17.20 -3.06
CA GLU A 3 11.81 18.02 -4.27
C GLU A 3 12.84 17.48 -5.28
N SER A 4 13.87 16.74 -4.85
CA SER A 4 14.89 16.15 -5.77
C SER A 4 14.80 14.64 -5.95
N GLY A 5 13.61 14.07 -5.74
CA GLY A 5 13.34 12.64 -5.65
C GLY A 5 14.20 11.74 -6.53
N MET A 6 15.16 11.06 -5.91
CA MET A 6 15.65 9.70 -6.19
C MET A 6 16.78 9.40 -5.21
N LEU A 7 16.68 8.33 -4.40
CA LEU A 7 17.78 7.90 -3.53
C LEU A 7 18.50 6.62 -4.01
N ALA A 8 17.98 5.86 -4.98
CA ALA A 8 18.72 4.88 -5.79
C ALA A 8 17.80 4.22 -6.83
N ALA A 9 18.35 3.78 -7.97
CA ALA A 9 17.65 2.91 -8.92
C ALA A 9 17.78 1.43 -8.49
N HIS A 10 16.69 0.65 -8.56
CA HIS A 10 16.72 -0.79 -8.28
C HIS A 10 16.90 -1.61 -9.59
N PRO A 11 17.79 -2.61 -9.62
CA PRO A 11 18.31 -3.21 -10.86
C PRO A 11 17.39 -4.20 -11.59
N SER A 12 16.18 -4.49 -11.09
CA SER A 12 15.34 -5.55 -11.68
C SER A 12 14.49 -5.11 -12.88
N GLY A 13 14.12 -3.82 -12.98
CA GLY A 13 13.20 -3.33 -14.00
C GLY A 13 11.82 -4.02 -14.02
N ALA A 14 11.47 -4.73 -12.95
CA ALA A 14 10.33 -5.65 -12.93
C ALA A 14 9.03 -4.92 -12.59
N CYS A 15 8.38 -4.30 -13.58
CA CYS A 15 7.00 -3.85 -13.42
C CYS A 15 6.02 -5.03 -13.54
N SER A 16 5.05 -5.15 -12.61
CA SER A 16 3.91 -6.05 -12.83
C SER A 16 3.17 -5.63 -14.10
N GLN A 17 2.80 -6.60 -14.94
CA GLN A 17 2.03 -6.32 -16.15
C GLN A 17 0.67 -5.72 -15.78
N LEU A 18 0.17 -4.79 -16.60
CA LEU A 18 -1.19 -4.29 -16.48
C LEU A 18 -2.17 -5.43 -16.71
N VAL A 19 -2.73 -5.95 -15.63
CA VAL A 19 -3.75 -7.01 -15.65
C VAL A 19 -5.12 -6.42 -15.36
N LYS A 20 -6.14 -6.90 -16.09
CA LYS A 20 -7.52 -6.54 -15.82
C LYS A 20 -7.93 -7.17 -14.49
N SER A 21 -8.48 -6.36 -13.58
CA SER A 21 -9.03 -6.86 -12.31
C SER A 21 -10.07 -7.95 -12.56
N GLN A 22 -9.87 -9.14 -11.97
CA GLN A 22 -10.76 -10.30 -12.16
C GLN A 22 -12.17 -10.05 -11.62
N HIS A 23 -12.30 -9.14 -10.66
CA HIS A 23 -13.55 -8.85 -9.97
C HIS A 23 -14.26 -7.59 -10.51
N GLY A 24 -13.72 -6.96 -11.55
CA GLY A 24 -14.27 -5.71 -12.12
C GLY A 24 -14.18 -4.50 -11.18
N ALA A 25 -13.63 -4.67 -9.98
CA ALA A 25 -13.49 -3.60 -9.01
C ALA A 25 -12.35 -2.67 -9.42
N GLU A 26 -12.64 -1.37 -9.37
CA GLU A 26 -11.66 -0.31 -9.60
C GLU A 26 -10.67 -0.26 -8.43
N VAL A 27 -9.38 -0.22 -8.76
CA VAL A 27 -8.29 -0.14 -7.79
C VAL A 27 -7.45 1.09 -8.06
N LYS A 28 -6.96 1.73 -7.00
CA LYS A 28 -6.03 2.86 -7.07
C LYS A 28 -4.70 2.48 -6.44
N VAL A 29 -3.61 2.84 -7.13
CA VAL A 29 -2.27 2.66 -6.58
C VAL A 29 -2.06 3.65 -5.43
N ARG A 30 -1.73 3.12 -4.25
CA ARG A 30 -1.48 3.89 -3.01
C ARG A 30 0.01 4.10 -2.80
N TYR A 31 0.78 3.02 -2.88
CA TYR A 31 2.23 3.06 -2.66
C TYR A 31 2.95 2.62 -3.93
N ILE A 32 4.01 3.34 -4.26
CA ILE A 32 4.91 3.04 -5.37
C ILE A 32 6.32 3.00 -4.78
N ASN A 33 7.06 1.94 -5.09
CA ASN A 33 8.45 1.82 -4.69
C ASN A 33 9.26 2.98 -5.27
N ALA A 34 10.05 3.63 -4.42
CA ALA A 34 10.87 4.77 -4.85
C ALA A 34 11.99 4.37 -5.83
N ASN A 35 12.44 3.11 -5.79
CA ASN A 35 13.63 2.66 -6.51
C ASN A 35 13.34 2.10 -7.91
N ASP A 36 12.30 1.29 -8.09
CA ASP A 36 11.94 0.67 -9.38
C ASP A 36 10.52 0.98 -9.85
N ARG A 37 9.79 1.84 -9.14
CA ARG A 37 8.43 2.24 -9.50
C ARG A 37 7.41 1.10 -9.50
N THR A 38 7.73 -0.03 -8.86
CA THR A 38 6.77 -1.11 -8.64
C THR A 38 5.63 -0.68 -7.73
N VAL A 39 4.47 -1.34 -7.88
CA VAL A 39 3.31 -1.09 -7.03
C VAL A 39 3.53 -1.80 -5.69
N GLU A 40 3.48 -1.04 -4.60
CA GLU A 40 3.73 -1.53 -3.23
C GLU A 40 2.46 -1.54 -2.37
N GLY A 41 1.33 -1.10 -2.92
CA GLY A 41 0.04 -1.15 -2.25
C GLY A 41 -1.10 -0.56 -3.06
N LEU A 42 -2.29 -1.11 -2.85
CA LEU A 42 -3.51 -0.77 -3.58
C LEU A 42 -4.63 -0.41 -2.61
N ASP A 43 -5.48 0.54 -3.01
CA ASP A 43 -6.77 0.78 -2.39
C ASP A 43 -7.89 0.33 -3.33
N LEU A 44 -8.90 -0.34 -2.79
CA LEU A 44 -10.11 -0.70 -3.53
C LEU A 44 -11.09 0.48 -3.52
N VAL A 45 -11.53 0.94 -4.69
CA VAL A 45 -12.41 2.10 -4.78
C VAL A 45 -13.82 1.71 -4.34
N GLY A 46 -14.38 2.50 -3.42
CA GLY A 46 -15.73 2.29 -2.89
C GLY A 46 -15.84 1.16 -1.85
N GLN A 47 -14.73 0.56 -1.44
CA GLN A 47 -14.72 -0.49 -0.41
C GLN A 47 -13.64 -0.19 0.64
N PRO A 48 -13.87 -0.52 1.92
CA PRO A 48 -12.90 -0.28 2.99
C PRO A 48 -11.81 -1.37 2.99
N SER A 49 -11.10 -1.52 1.88
CA SER A 49 -10.09 -2.57 1.68
C SER A 49 -8.83 -1.99 1.04
N PHE A 50 -7.67 -2.40 1.56
CA PHE A 50 -6.38 -2.00 1.03
C PHE A 50 -5.35 -3.13 1.16
N THR A 51 -4.26 -3.04 0.40
CA THR A 51 -3.14 -3.98 0.45
C THR A 51 -1.81 -3.25 0.53
N VAL A 52 -0.80 -3.94 1.05
CA VAL A 52 0.61 -3.55 0.96
C VAL A 52 1.46 -4.76 0.58
N GLN A 53 2.57 -4.52 -0.11
CA GLN A 53 3.52 -5.56 -0.50
C GLN A 53 4.69 -5.67 0.51
N PHE A 54 5.00 -4.60 1.23
CA PHE A 54 5.98 -4.60 2.31
C PHE A 54 5.39 -5.08 3.64
N HIS A 55 6.27 -5.29 4.63
CA HIS A 55 5.96 -5.77 5.96
C HIS A 55 5.74 -4.61 6.95
N PRO A 56 4.48 -4.20 7.24
CA PRO A 56 4.20 -3.07 8.10
C PRO A 56 4.51 -3.32 9.59
N GLU A 57 4.61 -4.58 10.00
CA GLU A 57 4.93 -5.03 11.36
C GLU A 57 6.37 -4.74 11.76
N ALA A 58 7.27 -4.60 10.78
CA ALA A 58 8.69 -4.35 10.92
C ALA A 58 9.38 -5.19 12.02
N CYS A 59 10.06 -6.29 11.66
CA CYS A 59 10.87 -7.08 12.60
C CYS A 59 11.92 -7.96 11.86
N PRO A 60 13.17 -7.47 11.66
CA PRO A 60 13.70 -6.13 11.95
C PRO A 60 13.25 -5.08 10.91
N GLY A 61 13.32 -3.79 11.24
CA GLY A 61 13.05 -2.72 10.27
C GLY A 61 12.57 -1.42 10.93
N PRO A 62 12.37 -0.35 10.13
CA PRO A 62 11.78 0.89 10.59
C PRO A 62 10.26 0.74 10.81
N ASN A 63 9.73 1.38 11.84
CA ASN A 63 8.30 1.32 12.20
C ASN A 63 7.43 2.33 11.42
N ASP A 64 7.92 2.87 10.31
CA ASP A 64 7.25 3.94 9.55
C ASP A 64 5.88 3.51 8.97
N ALA A 65 5.70 2.20 8.79
CA ALA A 65 4.48 1.59 8.27
C ALA A 65 3.46 1.19 9.35
N ALA A 66 3.79 1.32 10.64
CA ALA A 66 2.92 0.97 11.77
C ALA A 66 1.51 1.64 11.72
N PRO A 67 1.33 2.88 11.21
CA PRO A 67 0.00 3.48 11.08
C PRO A 67 -1.01 2.68 10.24
N LEU A 68 -0.55 1.75 9.39
CA LEU A 68 -1.43 0.89 8.60
C LEU A 68 -2.27 -0.06 9.48
N PHE A 69 -1.74 -0.50 10.62
CA PHE A 69 -2.52 -1.28 11.58
C PHE A 69 -3.64 -0.45 12.20
N LYS A 70 -3.37 0.83 12.51
CA LYS A 70 -4.41 1.75 12.97
C LYS A 70 -5.49 1.91 11.91
N ARG A 71 -5.11 2.15 10.64
CA ARG A 71 -6.05 2.25 9.53
C ARG A 71 -6.92 1.00 9.40
N PHE A 72 -6.31 -0.18 9.50
CA PHE A 72 -7.05 -1.45 9.46
C PHE A 72 -8.02 -1.59 10.64
N ARG A 73 -7.57 -1.25 11.86
CA ARG A 73 -8.44 -1.26 13.04
C ARG A 73 -9.62 -0.32 12.87
N ASP A 74 -9.40 0.92 12.41
CA ASP A 74 -10.47 1.90 12.21
C ASP A 74 -11.54 1.38 11.19
N ILE A 75 -11.13 0.60 10.19
CA ILE A 75 -12.04 -0.09 9.25
C ILE A 75 -12.88 -1.16 9.98
N VAL A 76 -12.25 -1.98 10.82
CA VAL A 76 -12.93 -3.03 11.58
C VAL A 76 -13.91 -2.43 12.57
N ASP A 77 -13.49 -1.40 13.32
CA ASP A 77 -14.33 -0.70 14.30
C ASP A 77 -15.58 -0.11 13.62
N SER A 78 -15.38 0.55 12.46
CA SER A 78 -16.48 1.09 11.65
C SER A 78 -17.44 0.02 11.15
N HIS A 79 -16.94 -1.17 10.78
CA HIS A 79 -17.77 -2.29 10.34
C HIS A 79 -18.54 -2.95 11.50
N MET A 80 -17.96 -2.96 12.69
CA MET A 80 -18.56 -3.53 13.90
C MET A 80 -19.50 -2.56 14.63
N GLY A 81 -19.58 -1.29 14.20
CA GLY A 81 -20.41 -0.26 14.84
C GLY A 81 -19.86 0.20 16.19
N VAL A 82 -18.54 0.10 16.39
CA VAL A 82 -17.87 0.58 17.59
C VAL A 82 -17.35 1.99 17.32
N ASP A 83 -18.14 3.00 17.66
CA ASP A 83 -17.68 4.40 17.65
C ASP A 83 -16.78 4.62 18.87
N LEU A 84 -15.49 4.92 18.64
CA LEU A 84 -14.53 5.35 19.67
C LEU A 84 -14.49 6.89 19.78
#